data_AF-A0A6A6TFC6-F1
#
_entry.id   AF-A0A6A6TFC6-F1
#
_cell.length_a   1.000
_cell.length_b   1.000
_cell.length_c   1.000
_cell.angle_alpha   90.00
_cell.angle_beta   90.00
_cell.angle_gamma   90.00
#
_symmetry.space_group_name_H-M   'P 1'
#
loop_
_entity.id
_entity.type
_entity.pdbx_description
1 polymer ?
#
loop_
_entity_poly.entity_id
_entity_poly.type
_entity_poly.pdbx_seq_one_letter_code
_entity_poly.pdbx_strand_id
1 'polypeptide(L)'
;MDIQGSIVLQALLLGLAFAITVLRCWVRLHIEHRTLTISDYFIWAGWACTLGWFICSVKALNLQKDHPLDEDGYTDSVDYLTTVYVSCFFFDIGLYMPKASILAFYWWLIPRTFRRLRVSLYIGTAFMVCCGVASVLTDLLLAIPISDNWCVFKPSSPQRSSSISNTGLWKIKPTRYGTTSLT
;
A
#
# COMPACT_ATOMS: atom_id res chain seq x y z
N MET A 1 -15.86 8.22 14.64
CA MET A 1 -15.14 9.22 13.83
C MET A 1 -15.80 9.24 12.47
N ASP A 2 -16.36 10.39 12.06
CA ASP A 2 -17.00 10.49 10.76
C ASP A 2 -15.97 10.28 9.64
N ILE A 3 -16.33 9.46 8.65
CA ILE A 3 -15.51 9.12 7.49
C ILE A 3 -15.01 10.39 6.78
N GLN A 4 -15.83 11.45 6.81
CA GLN A 4 -15.48 12.78 6.29
C GLN A 4 -14.28 13.40 7.00
N GLY A 5 -14.18 13.27 8.32
CA GLY A 5 -13.06 13.84 9.09
C GLY A 5 -11.71 13.19 8.75
N SER A 6 -11.71 11.88 8.48
CA SER A 6 -10.50 11.16 8.09
C SER A 6 -9.93 11.64 6.75
N ILE A 7 -10.79 11.88 5.77
CA ILE A 7 -10.40 12.34 4.43
C ILE A 7 -9.80 13.74 4.49
N VAL A 8 -10.44 14.65 5.24
CA VAL A 8 -9.96 16.02 5.40
C VAL A 8 -8.59 16.03 6.07
N LEU A 9 -8.41 15.24 7.13
CA LEU A 9 -7.11 15.11 7.79
C LEU A 9 -6.04 14.56 6.83
N GLN A 10 -6.38 13.55 6.03
CA GLN A 10 -5.46 12.96 5.06
C GLN A 10 -5.04 13.99 3.99
N ALA A 11 -5.99 14.78 3.47
CA ALA A 11 -5.70 15.86 2.53
C ALA A 11 -4.80 16.94 3.14
N LEU A 12 -5.05 17.34 4.39
CA LEU A 12 -4.23 18.31 5.11
C LEU A 12 -2.79 17.79 5.32
N LEU A 13 -2.64 16.53 5.74
CA LEU A 13 -1.34 15.89 5.90
C LEU A 13 -0.58 15.81 4.57
N LEU A 14 -1.27 15.51 3.47
CA LEU A 14 -0.67 15.47 2.14
C LEU A 14 -0.21 16.85 1.66
N GLY A 15 -1.02 17.89 1.91
CA GLY A 15 -0.66 19.28 1.60
C GLY A 15 0.53 19.77 2.44
N LEU A 16 0.54 19.43 3.73
CA LEU A 16 1.66 19.75 4.62
C LEU A 16 2.93 19.00 4.20
N ALA A 17 2.81 17.73 3.80
CA ALA A 17 3.92 16.97 3.24
C ALA A 17 4.46 17.65 1.97
N PHE A 18 3.59 18.09 1.05
CA PHE A 18 4.00 18.84 -0.15
C PHE A 18 4.75 20.12 0.19
N ALA A 19 4.26 20.91 1.15
CA ALA A 19 4.92 22.13 1.57
C ALA A 19 6.33 21.84 2.12
N ILE A 20 6.50 20.78 2.92
CA ILE A 20 7.81 20.37 3.47
C ILE A 20 8.75 19.89 2.35
N THR A 21 8.27 19.10 1.39
CA THR A 21 9.11 18.61 0.28
C THR A 21 9.59 19.74 -0.62
N VAL A 22 8.70 20.69 -0.94
CA VAL A 22 9.05 21.90 -1.70
C VAL A 22 10.01 22.78 -0.91
N LEU A 23 9.75 23.04 0.38
CA LEU A 23 10.64 23.83 1.23
C LEU A 23 12.05 23.20 1.31
N ARG A 24 12.12 21.86 1.42
CA ARG A 24 13.39 21.13 1.42
C ARG A 24 14.15 21.28 0.10
N CYS A 25 13.46 21.23 -1.04
CA CYS A 25 14.07 21.48 -2.35
C CYS A 25 14.52 22.95 -2.47
N TRP A 26 13.70 23.88 -2.00
CA TRP A 26 13.96 25.31 -2.04
C TRP A 26 15.20 25.70 -1.24
N VAL A 27 15.31 25.22 0.01
CA VAL A 27 16.49 25.46 0.87
C VAL A 27 17.76 24.94 0.20
N ARG A 28 17.73 23.73 -0.37
CA ARG A 28 18.92 23.14 -1.01
C ARG A 28 19.33 23.84 -2.30
N LEU A 29 18.36 24.22 -3.13
CA LEU A 29 18.64 24.88 -4.41
C LEU A 29 19.07 26.33 -4.19
N HIS A 30 18.42 27.05 -3.27
CA HIS A 30 18.59 28.49 -3.16
C HIS A 30 19.63 28.92 -2.12
N ILE A 31 19.78 28.18 -1.01
CA ILE A 31 20.75 28.52 0.04
C ILE A 31 22.06 27.74 -0.15
N GLU A 32 21.99 26.49 -0.60
CA GLU A 32 23.16 25.60 -0.65
C GLU A 32 23.78 25.48 -2.06
N HIS A 33 23.13 26.01 -3.12
CA HIS A 33 23.59 25.96 -4.53
C HIS A 33 24.11 24.59 -4.97
N ARG A 34 23.53 23.51 -4.45
CA ARG A 34 23.95 22.14 -4.75
C ARG A 34 23.10 21.49 -5.84
N THR A 35 23.72 20.60 -6.59
CA THR A 35 23.04 19.77 -7.59
C THR A 35 22.07 18.81 -6.93
N LEU A 36 20.94 18.54 -7.60
CA LEU A 36 19.91 17.62 -7.11
C LEU A 36 20.53 16.25 -6.79
N THR A 37 20.38 15.82 -5.54
CA THR A 37 20.88 14.53 -5.10
C THR A 37 19.83 13.45 -5.32
N ILE A 38 20.27 12.19 -5.46
CA ILE A 38 19.39 11.02 -5.59
C ILE A 38 18.35 10.95 -4.43
N SER A 39 18.69 11.50 -3.27
CA SER A 39 17.79 11.66 -2.11
C SER A 39 16.53 12.47 -2.43
N ASP A 40 16.63 13.53 -3.23
CA ASP A 40 15.51 14.43 -3.55
C ASP A 40 14.50 13.74 -4.50
N TYR A 41 14.98 12.90 -5.42
CA TYR A 41 14.12 12.08 -6.28
C TYR A 41 13.31 11.05 -5.49
N PHE A 42 13.89 10.41 -4.48
CA PHE A 42 13.16 9.46 -3.62
C PHE A 42 12.04 10.13 -2.82
N ILE A 43 12.22 11.40 -2.42
CA ILE A 43 11.18 12.15 -1.69
C ILE A 43 10.01 12.47 -2.62
N TRP A 44 10.30 12.93 -3.84
CA TRP A 44 9.27 13.18 -4.85
C TRP A 44 8.53 11.91 -5.25
N ALA A 45 9.24 10.79 -5.40
CA ALA A 45 8.63 9.49 -5.65
C ALA A 45 7.70 9.06 -4.49
N GLY A 46 8.14 9.24 -3.24
CA GLY A 46 7.32 8.97 -2.05
C GLY A 46 6.06 9.83 -2.01
N TRP A 47 6.20 11.13 -2.27
CA TRP A 47 5.05 12.05 -2.32
C TRP A 47 4.05 11.67 -3.42
N ALA A 48 4.54 11.32 -4.61
CA ALA A 48 3.71 10.85 -5.72
C ALA A 48 2.95 9.55 -5.35
N CYS A 49 3.58 8.63 -4.62
CA CYS A 49 2.92 7.43 -4.12
C CYS A 49 1.85 7.77 -3.09
N THR A 50 2.11 8.70 -2.15
CA THR A 50 1.08 9.15 -1.19
C THR A 50 -0.10 9.86 -1.85
N LEU A 51 0.15 10.60 -2.95
CA LEU A 51 -0.91 11.18 -3.77
C LEU A 51 -1.75 10.09 -4.44
N GLY A 52 -1.10 9.06 -5.00
CA GLY A 52 -1.77 7.88 -5.56
C GLY A 52 -2.66 7.16 -4.54
N TRP A 53 -2.14 6.93 -3.32
CA TRP A 53 -2.92 6.38 -2.20
C TRP A 53 -4.15 7.24 -1.85
N PHE A 54 -3.98 8.57 -1.80
CA PHE A 54 -5.09 9.50 -1.53
C PHE A 54 -6.16 9.44 -2.62
N ILE A 55 -5.77 9.40 -3.90
CA ILE A 55 -6.70 9.25 -5.03
C ILE A 55 -7.46 7.93 -4.92
N CYS A 56 -6.78 6.83 -4.60
CA CYS A 56 -7.43 5.53 -4.40
C CYS A 56 -8.42 5.57 -3.23
N SER A 57 -8.08 6.25 -2.14
CA SER A 57 -8.97 6.44 -0.98
C SER A 57 -10.25 7.19 -1.39
N VAL A 58 -10.13 8.28 -2.16
CA VAL A 58 -11.29 9.04 -2.66
C VAL A 58 -12.14 8.21 -3.63
N LYS A 59 -11.51 7.41 -4.50
CA LYS A 59 -12.22 6.51 -5.42
C LYS A 59 -12.98 5.41 -4.69
N ALA A 60 -12.34 4.75 -3.72
CA ALA A 60 -12.98 3.73 -2.88
C ALA A 60 -14.21 4.28 -2.16
N LEU A 61 -14.14 5.52 -1.66
CA LEU A 61 -15.25 6.19 -0.99
C LEU A 61 -16.41 6.61 -1.89
N ASN A 62 -16.15 6.91 -3.16
CA ASN A 62 -17.22 7.16 -4.11
C ASN A 62 -17.91 5.85 -4.48
N LEU A 63 -17.12 4.80 -4.71
CA LEU A 63 -17.67 3.51 -5.07
C LEU A 63 -18.47 2.87 -3.92
N GLN A 64 -18.07 3.11 -2.67
CA GLN A 64 -18.83 2.71 -1.48
C GLN A 64 -20.16 3.46 -1.30
N LYS A 65 -20.32 4.66 -1.89
CA LYS A 65 -21.63 5.34 -1.93
C LYS A 65 -22.56 4.70 -2.95
N ASP A 66 -22.01 4.26 -4.08
CA ASP A 66 -22.78 3.64 -5.17
C ASP A 66 -23.11 2.17 -4.86
N HIS A 67 -22.25 1.47 -4.14
CA HIS A 67 -22.43 0.08 -3.70
C HIS A 67 -22.09 -0.03 -2.20
N PRO A 68 -23.08 0.11 -1.30
CA PRO A 68 -22.84 -0.02 0.14
C PRO A 68 -22.38 -1.44 0.48
N LEU A 69 -21.50 -1.54 1.47
CA LEU A 69 -21.03 -2.81 2.03
C LEU A 69 -22.20 -3.54 2.70
N ASP A 70 -22.32 -4.85 2.49
CA ASP A 70 -23.31 -5.69 3.17
C ASP A 70 -22.96 -5.84 4.67
N GLU A 71 -23.89 -6.29 5.52
CA GLU A 71 -23.68 -6.40 6.99
C GLU A 71 -22.48 -7.28 7.38
N ASP A 72 -22.10 -8.20 6.49
CA ASP A 72 -20.94 -9.09 6.65
C ASP A 72 -19.61 -8.50 6.14
N GLY A 73 -19.60 -7.23 5.68
CA GLY A 73 -18.39 -6.54 5.19
C GLY A 73 -17.96 -6.91 3.78
N TYR A 74 -18.79 -7.64 3.02
CA TYR A 74 -18.53 -7.98 1.63
C TYR A 74 -19.04 -6.88 0.69
N THR A 75 -18.29 -6.64 -0.39
CA THR A 75 -18.71 -5.75 -1.48
C THR A 75 -18.87 -6.55 -2.76
N ASP A 76 -19.92 -6.25 -3.52
CA ASP A 76 -20.24 -6.93 -4.80
C ASP A 76 -19.40 -6.36 -5.97
N SER A 77 -18.58 -5.33 -5.72
CA SER A 77 -17.85 -4.58 -6.74
C SER A 77 -16.37 -4.98 -6.81
N VAL A 78 -16.03 -5.69 -7.88
CA VAL A 78 -14.66 -5.97 -8.38
C VAL A 78 -13.80 -4.70 -8.41
N ASP A 79 -14.37 -3.58 -8.86
CA ASP A 79 -13.65 -2.30 -8.97
C ASP A 79 -13.21 -1.73 -7.61
N TYR A 80 -13.98 -1.97 -6.54
CA TYR A 80 -13.61 -1.54 -5.19
C TYR A 80 -12.41 -2.32 -4.68
N LEU A 81 -12.45 -3.64 -4.84
CA LEU A 81 -11.38 -4.52 -4.41
C LEU A 81 -10.08 -4.25 -5.18
N THR A 82 -10.16 -3.96 -6.49
CA THR A 82 -8.99 -3.47 -7.27
C THR A 82 -8.38 -2.24 -6.62
N THR A 83 -9.24 -1.27 -6.30
CA THR A 83 -8.80 0.05 -5.86
C THR A 83 -8.12 -0.06 -4.51
N VAL A 84 -8.67 -0.85 -3.59
CA VAL A 84 -8.05 -1.13 -2.28
C VAL A 84 -6.73 -1.87 -2.45
N TYR A 85 -6.67 -2.88 -3.33
CA TYR A 85 -5.43 -3.60 -3.61
C TYR A 85 -4.32 -2.68 -4.15
N VAL A 86 -4.63 -1.91 -5.19
CA VAL A 86 -3.69 -0.93 -5.78
C VAL A 86 -3.27 0.10 -4.74
N SER A 87 -4.19 0.50 -3.86
CA SER A 87 -3.86 1.39 -2.77
C SER A 87 -2.77 0.77 -1.88
N CYS A 88 -2.89 -0.48 -1.41
CA CYS A 88 -1.90 -1.08 -0.49
C CYS A 88 -0.47 -0.97 -1.03
N PHE A 89 -0.27 -1.24 -2.33
CA PHE A 89 1.02 -1.05 -2.99
C PHE A 89 1.57 0.38 -2.88
N PHE A 90 0.72 1.38 -3.15
CA PHE A 90 1.12 2.78 -3.03
C PHE A 90 1.45 3.18 -1.59
N PHE A 91 0.77 2.60 -0.60
CA PHE A 91 1.04 2.83 0.81
C PHE A 91 2.40 2.26 1.23
N ASP A 92 2.68 1.01 0.87
CA ASP A 92 3.96 0.37 1.20
C ASP A 92 5.12 1.12 0.54
N ILE A 93 5.03 1.39 -0.76
CA ILE A 93 6.07 2.16 -1.48
C ILE A 93 6.21 3.56 -0.86
N GLY A 94 5.10 4.24 -0.58
CA GLY A 94 5.07 5.56 0.05
C GLY A 94 5.75 5.59 1.43
N LEU A 95 5.68 4.50 2.20
CA LEU A 95 6.34 4.38 3.52
C LEU A 95 7.85 4.11 3.42
N TYR A 96 8.29 3.35 2.42
CA TYR A 96 9.71 3.02 2.26
C TYR A 96 10.51 4.14 1.56
N MET A 97 9.88 4.96 0.72
CA MET A 97 10.55 6.03 -0.02
C MET A 97 11.22 7.12 0.87
N PRO A 98 10.58 7.63 1.95
CA PRO A 98 11.24 8.56 2.88
C PRO A 98 12.45 7.93 3.59
N LYS A 99 12.35 6.65 3.97
CA LYS A 99 13.45 5.90 4.59
C LYS A 99 14.61 5.71 3.61
N ALA A 100 14.30 5.41 2.35
CA ALA A 100 15.30 5.32 1.29
C ALA A 100 15.98 6.66 1.02
N SER A 101 15.23 7.77 1.05
CA SER A 101 15.78 9.11 0.83
C SER A 101 16.83 9.49 1.89
N ILE A 102 16.54 9.24 3.17
CA ILE A 102 17.49 9.58 4.24
C ILE A 102 18.73 8.69 4.17
N LEU A 103 18.57 7.43 3.78
CA LEU A 103 19.67 6.49 3.62
C LEU A 103 20.57 6.85 2.42
N ALA A 104 19.97 7.29 1.32
CA ALA A 104 20.68 7.83 0.15
C ALA A 104 21.47 9.10 0.51
N PHE A 105 20.90 9.96 1.35
CA PHE A 105 21.60 11.14 1.87
C PHE A 105 22.82 10.75 2.71
N TYR A 106 22.69 9.76 3.61
CA TYR A 106 23.83 9.27 4.39
C TYR A 106 24.92 8.63 3.52
N TRP A 107 24.54 7.97 2.43
CA TRP A 107 25.48 7.40 1.47
C TRP A 107 26.33 8.46 0.76
N TRP A 108 25.73 9.63 0.52
CA TRP A 108 26.39 10.79 -0.06
C TRP A 108 27.27 11.52 0.98
N LEU A 109 26.80 11.62 2.23
CA LEU A 109 27.48 12.35 3.31
C LEU A 109 28.72 11.63 3.86
N ILE A 110 28.71 10.30 3.96
CA ILE A 110 29.79 9.54 4.64
C ILE A 110 30.92 9.20 3.64
N PRO A 111 32.12 9.80 3.80
CA PRO A 111 33.26 9.48 2.95
C PRO A 111 33.74 8.04 3.18
N ARG A 112 34.35 7.43 2.15
CA ARG A 112 34.79 6.02 2.15
C ARG A 112 35.82 5.68 3.23
N THR A 113 36.41 6.69 3.87
CA THR A 113 37.43 6.57 4.91
C THR A 113 36.92 5.85 6.17
N PHE A 114 35.63 6.00 6.52
CA PHE A 114 35.08 5.38 7.74
C PHE A 114 34.45 4.01 7.45
N ARG A 115 35.27 2.95 7.49
CA ARG A 115 34.82 1.55 7.24
C ARG A 115 33.64 1.10 8.10
N ARG A 116 33.66 1.40 9.41
CA ARG A 116 32.59 0.97 10.35
C ARG A 116 31.23 1.58 10.01
N LEU A 117 31.18 2.89 9.73
CA LEU A 117 29.93 3.57 9.36
C LEU A 117 29.40 3.08 8.01
N ARG A 118 30.28 2.81 7.05
CA ARG A 118 29.92 2.20 5.76
C ARG A 118 29.25 0.84 5.92
N VAL A 119 29.77 -0.03 6.79
CA VAL A 119 29.16 -1.34 7.05
C VAL A 119 27.75 -1.19 7.62
N SER A 120 27.53 -0.30 8.59
CA SER A 120 26.19 -0.02 9.12
C SER A 120 25.23 0.50 8.04
N LEU A 121 25.72 1.37 7.13
CA LEU A 121 24.93 1.81 5.99
C LEU A 121 24.57 0.65 5.05
N TYR A 122 25.52 -0.23 4.73
CA TYR A 122 25.25 -1.40 3.90
C TYR A 122 24.21 -2.32 4.52
N ILE A 123 24.34 -2.62 5.82
CA ILE A 123 23.37 -3.43 6.56
C ILE A 123 22.00 -2.76 6.54
N GLY A 124 21.93 -1.45 6.83
CA GLY A 124 20.68 -0.70 6.79
C GLY A 124 20.03 -0.68 5.41
N THR A 125 20.82 -0.51 4.34
CA THR A 125 20.31 -0.54 2.95
C THR A 125 19.79 -1.92 2.58
N ALA A 126 20.55 -2.98 2.90
CA ALA A 126 20.16 -4.35 2.59
C ALA A 126 18.90 -4.75 3.37
N PHE A 127 18.83 -4.40 4.66
CA PHE A 127 17.66 -4.65 5.49
C PHE A 127 16.42 -3.93 4.95
N MET A 128 16.52 -2.65 4.61
CA MET A 128 15.41 -1.88 4.04
C MET A 128 14.93 -2.48 2.72
N VAL A 129 15.85 -2.86 1.82
CA VAL A 129 15.49 -3.50 0.54
C VAL A 129 14.81 -4.84 0.79
N CYS A 130 15.33 -5.68 1.70
CA CYS A 130 14.67 -6.93 2.08
C CYS A 130 13.27 -6.70 2.65
N CYS A 131 13.07 -5.73 3.54
CA CYS A 131 11.75 -5.41 4.08
C CYS A 131 10.79 -4.92 3.00
N GLY A 132 11.24 -4.04 2.09
CA GLY A 132 10.41 -3.57 0.98
C GLY A 132 10.01 -4.70 0.03
N VAL A 133 10.95 -5.60 -0.30
CA VAL A 133 10.66 -6.80 -1.10
C VAL A 133 9.70 -7.71 -0.35
N ALA A 134 9.89 -7.93 0.94
CA ALA A 134 9.01 -8.77 1.76
C ALA A 134 7.58 -8.20 1.85
N SER A 135 7.42 -6.87 1.96
CA SER A 135 6.10 -6.21 1.89
C SER A 135 5.42 -6.50 0.55
N VAL A 136 6.08 -6.20 -0.57
CA VAL A 136 5.56 -6.46 -1.93
C VAL A 136 5.23 -7.94 -2.13
N LEU A 137 6.07 -8.83 -1.62
CA LEU A 137 5.85 -10.27 -1.71
C LEU A 137 4.67 -10.69 -0.83
N THR A 138 4.48 -10.07 0.33
CA THR A 138 3.32 -10.34 1.19
C THR A 138 2.04 -9.92 0.48
N ASP A 139 2.00 -8.72 -0.13
CA ASP A 139 0.85 -8.25 -0.90
C ASP A 139 0.54 -9.18 -2.08
N LEU A 140 1.59 -9.69 -2.74
CA LEU A 140 1.44 -10.61 -3.85
C LEU A 140 0.97 -12.00 -3.39
N LEU A 141 1.55 -12.54 -2.33
CA LEU A 141 1.26 -13.89 -1.81
C LEU A 141 -0.12 -13.98 -1.14
N LEU A 142 -0.59 -12.91 -0.51
CA LEU A 142 -1.93 -12.85 0.09
C LEU A 142 -3.04 -12.96 -0.98
N ALA A 143 -2.72 -12.61 -2.22
CA ALA A 143 -3.64 -12.56 -3.33
C ALA A 143 -3.49 -13.74 -4.31
N ILE A 144 -2.86 -14.87 -3.94
CA ILE A 144 -2.74 -16.04 -4.83
C ILE A 144 -3.82 -17.10 -4.51
N PRO A 145 -4.67 -17.50 -5.48
CA PRO A 145 -4.74 -17.04 -6.87
C PRO A 145 -5.52 -15.73 -7.01
N ILE A 146 -4.99 -14.80 -7.83
CA ILE A 146 -5.55 -13.45 -7.98
C ILE A 146 -7.00 -13.53 -8.39
N SER A 147 -7.38 -14.49 -9.25
CA SER A 147 -8.74 -14.71 -9.74
C SER A 147 -9.78 -14.97 -8.66
N ASP A 148 -9.43 -15.65 -7.56
CA ASP A 148 -10.40 -16.06 -6.53
C ASP A 148 -10.84 -14.88 -5.65
N ASN A 149 -10.05 -13.80 -5.58
CA ASN A 149 -10.44 -12.55 -4.91
C ASN A 149 -11.62 -11.85 -5.61
N TRP A 150 -11.83 -12.10 -6.90
CA TRP A 150 -12.80 -11.37 -7.73
C TRP A 150 -14.04 -12.20 -8.05
N CYS A 151 -14.10 -13.45 -7.54
CA CYS A 151 -15.26 -14.31 -7.68
C CYS A 151 -16.36 -13.86 -6.71
N VAL A 152 -17.10 -12.84 -7.12
CA VAL A 152 -18.36 -12.46 -6.48
C VAL A 152 -19.34 -13.64 -6.64
N PHE A 153 -19.53 -14.42 -5.58
CA PHE A 153 -20.52 -15.49 -5.58
C PHE A 153 -21.91 -14.87 -5.46
N LYS A 154 -22.56 -14.58 -6.59
CA LYS A 154 -24.00 -14.28 -6.60
C LYS A 154 -24.75 -15.53 -6.12
N PRO A 155 -25.42 -15.51 -4.94
CA PRO A 155 -26.28 -16.62 -4.57
C PRO A 155 -27.50 -16.60 -5.50
N SER A 156 -27.48 -17.43 -6.55
CA SER A 156 -28.69 -17.76 -7.28
C SER A 156 -29.57 -18.63 -6.38
N SER A 157 -30.66 -18.03 -5.88
CA SER A 157 -31.82 -18.63 -5.18
C SER A 157 -31.69 -18.86 -3.66
N PRO A 158 -32.81 -18.78 -2.90
CA PRO A 158 -32.82 -18.83 -1.44
C PRO A 158 -32.62 -20.26 -0.95
N GLN A 159 -31.38 -20.62 -0.62
CA GLN A 159 -31.09 -21.88 0.07
C GLN A 159 -31.19 -21.66 1.58
N ARG A 160 -32.31 -22.16 2.09
CA ARG A 160 -32.73 -22.37 3.48
C ARG A 160 -31.56 -22.64 4.44
N SER A 161 -31.44 -21.76 5.42
CA SER A 161 -30.63 -21.85 6.63
C SER A 161 -30.56 -23.28 7.19
N SER A 162 -29.35 -23.81 7.34
CA SER A 162 -29.04 -24.75 8.41
C SER A 162 -27.54 -24.82 8.72
N SER A 163 -27.26 -24.67 10.01
CA SER A 163 -26.06 -25.04 10.77
C SER A 163 -24.85 -24.09 10.79
N ILE A 164 -24.75 -23.46 11.97
CA ILE A 164 -23.64 -22.77 12.61
C ILE A 164 -22.36 -23.61 12.59
N SER A 165 -21.21 -22.98 12.27
CA SER A 165 -19.91 -23.40 12.81
C SER A 165 -18.96 -22.19 12.88
N ASN A 166 -18.76 -21.73 14.13
CA ASN A 166 -17.78 -20.73 14.54
C ASN A 166 -16.35 -21.26 14.30
N THR A 167 -15.60 -20.63 13.37
CA THR A 167 -14.12 -20.51 13.42
C THR A 167 -13.60 -19.71 12.21
N GLY A 168 -12.85 -18.63 12.47
CA GLY A 168 -11.75 -18.15 11.60
C GLY A 168 -12.10 -17.12 10.53
N LEU A 169 -11.45 -15.96 10.63
CA LEU A 169 -11.72 -14.67 9.97
C LEU A 169 -11.54 -14.59 8.43
N TRP A 170 -11.22 -15.67 7.71
CA TRP A 170 -11.08 -15.64 6.24
C TRP A 170 -11.37 -17.03 5.67
N LYS A 171 -12.64 -17.30 5.31
CA LYS A 171 -13.03 -18.54 4.63
C LYS A 171 -12.88 -18.37 3.12
N ILE A 172 -11.73 -18.76 2.58
CA ILE A 172 -11.61 -19.16 1.18
C ILE A 172 -12.46 -20.44 1.05
N LYS A 173 -13.49 -20.41 0.22
CA LYS A 173 -14.36 -21.57 -0.02
C LYS A 173 -13.50 -22.66 -0.68
N PRO A 174 -13.36 -23.87 -0.11
CA PRO A 174 -12.54 -24.90 -0.75
C PRO A 174 -13.14 -25.27 -2.10
N THR A 175 -12.34 -25.10 -3.14
CA THR A 175 -12.56 -25.58 -4.50
C THR A 175 -12.82 -27.09 -4.41
N ARG A 176 -14.07 -27.53 -4.68
CA ARG A 176 -14.33 -28.96 -4.89
C ARG A 176 -13.60 -29.40 -6.14
N TYR A 177 -12.41 -29.97 -5.95
CA TYR A 177 -11.85 -30.89 -6.93
C TYR A 177 -12.77 -32.10 -7.04
N GLY A 178 -13.01 -32.52 -8.28
CA GLY A 178 -14.07 -33.45 -8.65
C GLY A 178 -13.99 -34.83 -7.98
N THR A 179 -15.12 -35.53 -8.03
CA THR A 179 -15.13 -36.98 -7.89
C THR A 179 -16.07 -37.54 -8.94
N THR A 180 -15.47 -37.94 -10.05
CA THR A 180 -15.96 -38.96 -10.97
C THR A 180 -16.34 -40.21 -10.18
N SER A 181 -17.55 -40.72 -10.41
CA SER A 181 -17.98 -42.11 -10.19
C SER A 181 -19.24 -42.26 -11.06
N LEU A 182 -19.25 -42.91 -12.24
CA LEU A 182 -18.95 -44.32 -12.54
C LEU A 182 -19.51 -45.25 -11.46
N THR A 183 -20.82 -45.49 -11.49
CA THR A 183 -21.47 -46.75 -11.91
C THR A 183 -22.98 -46.61 -11.82
#